data_AF-A0A1D9QG25-F1
#
_entry.id   AF-A0A1D9QG25-F1
#
_cell.length_a   1.000
_cell.length_b   1.000
_cell.length_c   1.000
_cell.angle_alpha   90.00
_cell.angle_beta   90.00
_cell.angle_gamma   90.00
#
_symmetry.space_group_name_H-M   'P 1'
#
loop_
_entity.id
_entity.type
_entity.pdbx_description
1 polymer ?
#
loop_
_entity_poly.entity_id
_entity_poly.type
_entity_poly.pdbx_seq_one_letter_code
_entity_poly.pdbx_strand_id
1 'polypeptide(L)'
;MTETLRRRLLLDIAELQAKPYPNIFLHVDDENLNRACLVLTVEEYGPLHMRLDFPSDYPIQPPIIKIDSNISHPNIIRGQICASILNTPEGWTPAYTLKGFAIQLLSFFASDAIEQVNGKGRVYLRDYRARSKAADGRMGFCCSKCSFAMNVSKNDEILIRDGFSTMDLNTLDPQGTFSRSSNSPLRESIQISALPNEVLFLICDKLDTEDLLLLATAWDRVDHMVTRYDLIRKRELQCFVSKQGYKTASLGVGVWVTREGIHKGTLSSEFDLISHEAFWTHQIRRSVQGIKFRYWLPLPISEGHWERIQPLTDWNLRLIKTAGGFGNIPPFKLIFHFMNDVMVKFNKDTLVNTNNSSDINTKTIQSTLTHASEKAIESYFHLFHLLICLAIDDPSVVGYANDLIDKFVNGGTSKSSCPNLNHILIASLISDVEVSYKTMETMIKEAITRNVVWMLGEQPGLSYIEPSEVSQYRLEKTFEASKTSYRILMFLKIFKTTAIGKPKKPLSQLANEAFKRHGAPPRGSARYLADWTKRIHLIASFPDFFRVMGMGVRQDSWFTNFLRECINDSIEKGYSKMPITQSQALYLRQLDERDVDVVDDLQPICTDMSTAMSLFHEIANNSNGNGHGRGGTVVRR
;
A
#
# COMPACT_ATOMS: atom_id res chain seq x y z
N MET A 1 0.59 24.33 -21.77
CA MET A 1 1.08 23.49 -20.67
C MET A 1 1.16 24.35 -19.43
N THR A 2 0.68 23.89 -18.27
CA THR A 2 0.84 24.63 -17.00
C THR A 2 2.31 24.65 -16.58
N GLU A 3 2.71 25.58 -15.70
CA GLU A 3 4.08 25.67 -15.22
C GLU A 3 4.54 24.35 -14.55
N THR A 4 3.69 23.76 -13.71
CA THR A 4 3.96 22.48 -13.03
C THR A 4 4.20 21.34 -14.03
N LEU A 5 3.37 21.22 -15.06
CA LEU A 5 3.52 20.18 -16.10
C LEU A 5 4.74 20.44 -17.00
N ARG A 6 5.05 21.71 -17.29
CA ARG A 6 6.26 22.09 -18.04
C ARG A 6 7.53 21.72 -17.27
N ARG A 7 7.58 22.04 -15.97
CA ARG A 7 8.67 21.62 -15.10
C ARG A 7 8.81 20.09 -15.09
N ARG A 8 7.70 19.37 -15.02
CA ARG A 8 7.68 17.89 -15.06
C ARG A 8 8.26 17.34 -16.37
N LEU A 9 7.95 17.93 -17.53
CA LEU A 9 8.57 17.55 -18.82
C LEU A 9 10.09 17.81 -18.82
N LEU A 10 10.52 18.98 -18.35
CA LEU A 10 11.95 19.33 -18.28
C LEU A 10 12.74 18.39 -17.37
N LEU A 11 12.16 17.96 -16.25
CA LEU A 11 12.79 16.99 -15.35
C LEU A 11 13.05 15.65 -16.05
N ASP A 12 12.08 15.17 -16.84
CA ASP A 12 12.22 13.90 -17.57
C ASP A 12 13.22 13.99 -18.73
N ILE A 13 13.25 15.12 -19.43
CA ILE A 13 14.27 15.39 -20.45
C ILE A 13 15.66 15.38 -19.80
N ALA A 14 15.82 16.10 -18.69
CA ALA A 14 17.08 16.18 -17.96
C ALA A 14 17.53 14.81 -17.44
N GLU A 15 16.60 13.98 -16.95
CA GLU A 15 16.90 12.61 -16.50
C GLU A 15 17.54 11.76 -17.61
N LEU A 16 17.01 11.84 -18.84
CA LEU A 16 17.53 11.09 -19.99
C LEU A 16 18.82 11.67 -20.58
N GLN A 17 18.99 12.99 -20.55
CA GLN A 17 20.17 13.65 -21.11
C GLN A 17 21.38 13.61 -20.17
N ALA A 18 21.17 13.76 -18.86
CA ALA A 18 22.27 13.79 -17.89
C ALA A 18 22.89 12.41 -17.67
N LYS A 19 22.07 11.35 -17.71
CA LYS A 19 22.51 9.95 -17.59
C LYS A 19 21.82 9.09 -18.65
N PRO A 20 22.35 9.09 -19.90
CA PRO A 20 21.78 8.31 -20.99
C PRO A 20 21.75 6.83 -20.62
N TYR A 21 20.64 6.18 -20.93
CA TYR A 21 20.52 4.73 -20.75
C TYR A 21 21.13 4.03 -21.97
N PRO A 22 21.86 2.92 -21.81
CA PRO A 22 22.45 2.20 -22.95
C PRO A 22 21.42 1.93 -24.04
N ASN A 23 21.79 2.22 -25.28
CA ASN A 23 20.94 2.05 -26.47
C ASN A 23 19.70 2.97 -26.55
N ILE A 24 19.60 4.01 -25.72
CA ILE A 24 18.52 4.99 -25.75
C ILE A 24 19.10 6.40 -25.87
N PHE A 25 18.75 7.09 -26.95
CA PHE A 25 19.21 8.46 -27.20
C PHE A 25 18.01 9.39 -27.41
N LEU A 26 17.97 10.50 -26.66
CA LEU A 26 16.93 11.52 -26.76
C LEU A 26 17.53 12.82 -27.29
N HIS A 27 17.01 13.30 -28.42
CA HIS A 27 17.38 14.59 -29.01
C HIS A 27 16.16 15.51 -28.98
N VAL A 28 16.18 16.52 -28.12
CA VAL A 28 15.10 17.50 -28.01
C VAL A 28 15.22 18.55 -29.11
N ASP A 29 14.09 19.03 -29.63
CA ASP A 29 14.08 20.12 -30.60
C ASP A 29 14.32 21.46 -29.91
N ASP A 30 15.42 22.15 -30.28
CA ASP A 30 15.82 23.44 -29.70
C ASP A 30 14.76 24.54 -29.87
N GLU A 31 13.98 24.46 -30.95
CA GLU A 31 12.91 25.43 -31.25
C GLU A 31 11.61 25.12 -30.50
N ASN A 32 11.40 23.85 -30.12
CA ASN A 32 10.18 23.39 -29.51
C ASN A 32 10.41 22.18 -28.59
N LEU A 33 10.58 22.46 -27.29
CA LEU A 33 10.81 21.44 -26.26
C LEU A 33 9.66 20.43 -26.10
N ASN A 34 8.49 20.67 -26.70
CA ASN A 34 7.41 19.70 -26.78
C ASN A 34 7.63 18.65 -27.89
N ARG A 35 8.75 18.70 -28.61
CA ARG A 35 9.13 17.72 -29.62
C ARG A 35 10.51 17.16 -29.35
N ALA A 36 10.66 15.87 -29.58
CA ALA A 36 11.94 15.20 -29.50
C ALA A 36 12.04 14.06 -30.50
N CYS A 37 13.26 13.71 -30.88
CA CYS A 37 13.59 12.46 -31.54
C CYS A 37 14.09 11.46 -30.49
N LEU A 38 13.50 10.27 -30.48
CA LEU A 38 13.95 9.15 -29.68
C LEU A 38 14.59 8.11 -30.61
N VAL A 39 15.85 7.78 -30.38
CA VAL A 39 16.57 6.75 -31.13
C VAL A 39 16.84 5.57 -30.20
N LEU A 40 16.27 4.41 -30.53
CA LEU A 40 16.48 3.16 -29.80
C LEU A 40 17.37 2.23 -30.62
N THR A 41 18.49 1.76 -30.08
CA THR A 41 19.36 0.80 -30.76
C THR A 41 18.98 -0.62 -30.34
N VAL A 42 18.40 -1.39 -31.26
CA VAL A 42 17.92 -2.74 -30.99
C VAL A 42 18.80 -3.72 -31.73
N GLU A 43 19.41 -4.69 -31.04
CA GLU A 43 20.40 -5.60 -31.62
C GLU A 43 19.97 -6.23 -32.96
N GLU A 44 18.73 -6.69 -33.06
CA GLU A 44 18.21 -7.37 -34.27
C GLU A 44 17.61 -6.45 -35.34
N TYR A 45 17.33 -5.20 -34.99
CA TYR A 45 16.68 -4.22 -35.89
C TYR A 45 17.59 -3.03 -36.23
N GLY A 46 18.73 -2.88 -35.56
CA GLY A 46 19.58 -1.68 -35.64
C GLY A 46 18.94 -0.46 -34.95
N PRO A 47 19.40 0.76 -35.30
CA PRO A 47 18.87 1.99 -34.73
C PRO A 47 17.48 2.34 -35.30
N LEU A 48 16.53 2.58 -34.40
CA LEU A 48 15.14 2.91 -34.70
C LEU A 48 14.84 4.36 -34.33
N HIS A 49 14.50 5.18 -35.32
CA HIS A 49 14.09 6.57 -35.10
C HIS A 49 12.60 6.69 -34.85
N MET A 50 12.25 7.46 -33.83
CA MET A 50 10.87 7.81 -33.50
C MET A 50 10.75 9.30 -33.20
N ARG A 51 9.66 9.91 -33.63
CA ARG A 51 9.25 11.26 -33.22
C ARG A 51 8.32 11.18 -32.02
N LEU A 52 8.63 12.00 -31.02
CA LEU A 52 7.81 12.23 -29.84
C LEU A 52 7.21 13.64 -29.91
N ASP A 53 5.88 13.74 -29.79
CA ASP A 53 5.17 14.99 -29.53
C ASP A 53 4.57 14.93 -28.11
N PHE A 54 5.04 15.80 -27.21
CA PHE A 54 4.54 15.92 -25.85
C PHE A 54 3.28 16.81 -25.82
N PRO A 55 2.10 16.24 -25.46
CA PRO A 55 0.87 17.03 -25.41
C PRO A 55 0.93 18.08 -24.30
N SER A 56 0.04 19.07 -24.38
CA SER A 56 0.04 20.20 -23.44
C SER A 56 -0.25 19.82 -21.99
N ASP A 57 -0.77 18.61 -21.76
CA ASP A 57 -1.12 18.01 -20.49
C ASP A 57 -0.21 16.84 -20.10
N TYR A 58 0.92 16.61 -20.79
CA TYR A 58 1.94 15.63 -20.36
C TYR A 58 2.39 15.90 -18.90
N PRO A 59 2.52 14.89 -18.02
CA PRO A 59 2.45 13.44 -18.27
C PRO A 59 1.06 12.84 -18.02
N ILE A 60 0.01 13.64 -17.94
CA ILE A 60 -1.36 13.15 -17.73
C ILE A 60 -1.74 12.23 -18.89
N GLN A 61 -1.46 12.67 -20.11
CA GLN A 61 -1.47 11.86 -21.31
C GLN A 61 -0.05 11.43 -21.70
N PRO A 62 0.12 10.24 -22.31
CA PRO A 62 1.40 9.81 -22.84
C PRO A 62 1.89 10.73 -23.98
N PRO A 63 3.19 10.70 -24.30
CA PRO A 63 3.67 11.34 -25.52
C PRO A 63 3.09 10.63 -26.75
N ILE A 64 2.80 11.39 -27.81
CA ILE A 64 2.37 10.83 -29.10
C ILE A 64 3.63 10.38 -29.84
N ILE A 65 3.63 9.12 -30.32
CA ILE A 65 4.81 8.51 -30.92
C ILE A 65 4.54 8.04 -32.34
N LYS A 66 5.48 8.35 -33.24
CA LYS A 66 5.52 7.81 -34.60
C LYS A 66 6.89 7.24 -34.87
N ILE A 67 6.94 6.01 -35.34
CA ILE A 67 8.19 5.41 -35.82
C ILE A 67 8.41 5.84 -37.27
N ASP A 68 9.60 6.40 -37.54
CA ASP A 68 9.99 6.82 -38.89
C ASP A 68 10.88 5.78 -39.57
N SER A 69 11.56 4.91 -38.79
CA SER A 69 12.27 3.75 -39.33
C SER A 69 11.31 2.75 -39.98
N ASN A 70 11.66 2.31 -41.20
CA ASN A 70 10.88 1.32 -41.93
C ASN A 70 11.22 -0.10 -41.45
N ILE A 71 10.41 -0.64 -40.53
CA ILE A 71 10.56 -2.02 -40.03
C ILE A 71 9.27 -2.81 -40.17
N SER A 72 9.42 -4.13 -40.37
CA SER A 72 8.32 -5.09 -40.22
C SER A 72 8.18 -5.47 -38.74
N HIS A 73 7.01 -5.20 -38.17
CA HIS A 73 6.68 -5.55 -36.79
C HIS A 73 5.16 -5.78 -36.65
N PRO A 74 4.68 -6.80 -35.89
CA PRO A 74 3.25 -7.11 -35.80
C PRO A 74 2.40 -5.97 -35.23
N ASN A 75 3.00 -5.11 -34.40
CA ASN A 75 2.33 -3.99 -33.74
C ASN A 75 2.73 -2.62 -34.31
N ILE A 76 3.30 -2.56 -35.51
CA ILE A 76 3.50 -1.30 -36.24
C ILE A 76 2.55 -1.25 -37.43
N ILE A 77 1.65 -0.27 -37.43
CA ILE A 77 0.67 -0.06 -38.50
C ILE A 77 0.80 1.38 -38.98
N ARG A 78 1.24 1.58 -40.23
CA ARG A 78 1.41 2.91 -40.86
C ARG A 78 2.25 3.87 -39.98
N GLY A 79 3.32 3.37 -39.38
CA GLY A 79 4.22 4.16 -38.52
C GLY A 79 3.68 4.43 -37.11
N GLN A 80 2.52 3.89 -36.73
CA GLN A 80 1.99 3.95 -35.36
C GLN A 80 2.30 2.66 -34.58
N ILE A 81 2.65 2.81 -33.30
CA ILE A 81 2.93 1.70 -32.41
C ILE A 81 1.63 1.32 -31.66
N CYS A 82 1.06 0.17 -31.99
CA CYS A 82 -0.13 -0.39 -31.36
C CYS A 82 0.26 -1.27 -30.16
N ALA A 83 0.74 -0.63 -29.08
CA ALA A 83 1.08 -1.28 -27.81
C ALA A 83 0.17 -0.79 -26.68
N SER A 84 -0.11 -1.66 -25.70
CA SER A 84 -0.95 -1.33 -24.54
C SER A 84 -0.38 -0.17 -23.73
N ILE A 85 0.95 -0.12 -23.56
CA ILE A 85 1.69 0.98 -22.91
C ILE A 85 1.36 2.37 -23.47
N LEU A 86 0.95 2.46 -24.75
CA LEU A 86 0.63 3.72 -25.42
C LEU A 86 -0.88 3.97 -25.58
N ASN A 87 -1.67 2.90 -25.69
CA ASN A 87 -3.02 3.00 -26.24
C ASN A 87 -4.13 2.49 -25.32
N THR A 88 -3.81 2.03 -24.10
CA THR A 88 -4.82 1.67 -23.11
C THR A 88 -4.77 2.60 -21.89
N PRO A 89 -5.93 3.00 -21.34
CA PRO A 89 -5.99 3.71 -20.05
C PRO A 89 -5.35 2.95 -18.87
N GLU A 90 -5.09 1.66 -19.07
CA GLU A 90 -4.44 0.75 -18.12
C GLU A 90 -2.92 0.66 -18.35
N GLY A 91 -2.42 1.06 -19.52
CA GLY A 91 -1.02 0.92 -19.93
C GLY A 91 -0.16 2.15 -19.66
N TRP A 92 -0.76 3.34 -19.52
CA TRP A 92 -0.07 4.57 -19.14
C TRP A 92 -0.55 5.08 -17.78
N THR A 93 0.40 5.50 -16.94
CA THR A 93 0.13 6.25 -15.72
C THR A 93 1.04 7.47 -15.68
N PRO A 94 0.56 8.65 -15.21
CA PRO A 94 1.39 9.83 -15.06
C PRO A 94 2.55 9.66 -14.06
N ALA A 95 2.55 8.54 -13.33
CA ALA A 95 3.65 8.13 -12.46
C ALA A 95 4.93 7.75 -13.22
N TYR A 96 4.81 7.32 -14.47
CA TYR A 96 5.96 6.95 -15.30
C TYR A 96 6.86 8.14 -15.60
N THR A 97 8.15 7.86 -15.75
CA THR A 97 9.13 8.82 -16.30
C THR A 97 9.38 8.50 -17.76
N LEU A 98 9.83 9.48 -18.53
CA LEU A 98 10.23 9.33 -19.93
C LEU A 98 11.34 8.29 -20.08
N LYS A 99 12.26 8.21 -19.11
CA LYS A 99 13.29 7.17 -19.04
C LYS A 99 12.68 5.78 -18.89
N GLY A 100 11.82 5.58 -17.88
CA GLY A 100 11.13 4.30 -17.68
C GLY A 100 10.29 3.90 -18.90
N PHE A 101 9.63 4.87 -19.53
CA PHE A 101 8.87 4.68 -20.75
C PHE A 101 9.75 4.24 -21.94
N ALA A 102 10.88 4.92 -22.17
CA ALA A 102 11.81 4.59 -23.25
C ALA A 102 12.44 3.20 -23.06
N ILE A 103 12.76 2.82 -21.81
CA ILE A 103 13.24 1.47 -21.47
C ILE A 103 12.17 0.43 -21.81
N GLN A 104 10.91 0.67 -21.46
CA GLN A 104 9.82 -0.26 -21.81
C GLN A 104 9.64 -0.40 -23.33
N LEU A 105 9.79 0.68 -24.11
CA LEU A 105 9.79 0.60 -25.58
C LEU A 105 11.00 -0.19 -26.11
N LEU A 106 12.19 0.04 -25.57
CA LEU A 106 13.38 -0.71 -25.96
C LEU A 106 13.16 -2.22 -25.72
N SER A 107 12.67 -2.59 -24.53
CA SER A 107 12.33 -3.98 -24.19
C SER A 107 11.25 -4.54 -25.11
N PHE A 108 10.24 -3.75 -25.48
CA PHE A 108 9.18 -4.15 -26.40
C PHE A 108 9.75 -4.57 -27.77
N PHE A 109 10.66 -3.79 -28.34
CA PHE A 109 11.29 -4.13 -29.63
C PHE A 109 12.36 -5.22 -29.52
N ALA A 110 13.05 -5.31 -28.38
CA ALA A 110 14.09 -6.33 -28.13
C ALA A 110 13.50 -7.72 -27.81
N SER A 111 12.26 -7.81 -27.34
CA SER A 111 11.62 -9.07 -26.93
C SER A 111 11.56 -10.08 -28.08
N ASP A 112 11.83 -11.36 -27.80
CA ASP A 112 11.73 -12.42 -28.82
C ASP A 112 10.30 -12.71 -29.28
N ALA A 113 9.33 -12.42 -28.41
CA ALA A 113 7.92 -12.60 -28.70
C ALA A 113 7.06 -11.59 -27.94
N ILE A 114 5.91 -11.25 -28.52
CA ILE A 114 4.97 -10.27 -27.97
C ILE A 114 3.57 -10.90 -27.90
N GLU A 115 2.90 -10.68 -26.77
CA GLU A 115 1.50 -11.06 -26.58
C GLU A 115 0.58 -10.05 -27.29
N GLN A 116 -0.36 -10.58 -28.09
CA GLN A 116 -1.28 -9.75 -28.85
C GLN A 116 -2.55 -9.46 -28.04
N VAL A 117 -2.91 -8.17 -27.96
CA VAL A 117 -4.06 -7.68 -27.18
C VAL A 117 -5.40 -8.29 -27.66
N ASN A 118 -5.48 -8.75 -28.91
CA ASN A 118 -6.72 -9.26 -29.53
C ASN A 118 -6.92 -10.78 -29.35
N GLY A 119 -6.37 -11.39 -28.29
CA GLY A 119 -6.55 -12.82 -28.01
C GLY A 119 -5.86 -13.77 -29.01
N LYS A 120 -4.99 -13.25 -29.89
CA LYS A 120 -4.26 -14.02 -30.91
C LYS A 120 -3.01 -14.74 -30.38
N GLY A 121 -2.86 -14.83 -29.06
CA GLY A 121 -1.72 -15.46 -28.42
C GLY A 121 -0.40 -14.69 -28.59
N ARG A 122 0.70 -15.40 -28.37
CA ARG A 122 2.07 -14.88 -28.42
C ARG A 122 2.65 -15.03 -29.84
N VAL A 123 3.20 -13.94 -30.38
CA VAL A 123 3.80 -13.88 -31.73
C VAL A 123 5.31 -13.74 -31.60
N TYR A 124 6.08 -14.62 -32.24
CA TYR A 124 7.54 -14.55 -32.29
C TYR A 124 8.02 -13.54 -33.33
N LEU A 125 9.00 -12.71 -32.98
CA LEU A 125 9.47 -11.61 -33.84
C LEU A 125 10.50 -12.03 -34.89
N ARG A 126 11.04 -13.26 -34.82
CA ARG A 126 12.07 -13.76 -35.75
C ARG A 126 11.75 -13.54 -37.23
N ASP A 127 10.51 -13.84 -37.64
CA ASP A 127 10.10 -13.76 -39.05
C ASP A 127 9.92 -12.30 -39.49
N TYR A 128 9.53 -11.43 -38.56
CA TYR A 128 9.42 -9.99 -38.77
C TYR A 128 10.79 -9.33 -38.90
N ARG A 129 11.76 -9.74 -38.07
CA ARG A 129 13.16 -9.32 -38.13
C ARG A 129 13.78 -9.71 -39.47
N ALA A 130 13.59 -10.96 -39.92
CA ALA A 130 14.07 -11.43 -41.21
C ALA A 130 13.50 -10.64 -42.39
N ARG A 131 12.18 -10.34 -42.38
CA ARG A 131 11.55 -9.48 -43.40
C ARG A 131 12.10 -8.07 -43.41
N SER A 132 12.43 -7.52 -42.25
CA SER A 132 13.00 -6.17 -42.13
C SER A 132 14.42 -6.11 -42.71
N LYS A 133 15.24 -7.13 -42.42
CA LYS A 133 16.58 -7.28 -43.01
C LYS A 133 16.53 -7.49 -44.53
N ALA A 134 15.54 -8.24 -45.04
CA ALA A 134 15.35 -8.49 -46.47
C ALA A 134 14.81 -7.27 -47.24
N ALA A 135 14.18 -6.32 -46.56
CA ALA A 135 13.67 -5.07 -47.14
C ALA A 135 14.75 -3.97 -47.24
N ASP A 136 16.03 -4.29 -46.99
CA ASP A 136 17.15 -3.35 -47.05
C ASP A 136 17.45 -2.89 -48.49
N GLY A 137 16.63 -1.94 -48.94
CA GLY A 137 17.01 -0.92 -49.90
C GLY A 137 16.85 0.42 -49.23
N ARG A 138 17.85 0.84 -48.43
CA ARG A 138 18.22 2.20 -47.96
C ARG A 138 17.40 3.41 -48.45
N MET A 139 16.08 3.41 -48.34
CA MET A 139 15.31 4.64 -48.14
C MET A 139 15.36 4.93 -46.65
N GLY A 140 16.59 5.14 -46.17
CA GLY A 140 16.88 5.49 -44.79
C GLY A 140 16.24 6.83 -44.52
N PHE A 141 15.24 6.84 -43.66
CA PHE A 141 14.72 8.08 -43.13
C PHE A 141 15.90 8.90 -42.57
N CYS A 142 16.06 10.14 -43.03
CA CYS A 142 17.07 11.06 -42.53
C CYS A 142 16.40 12.11 -41.67
N CYS A 143 16.92 12.33 -40.46
CA CYS A 143 16.44 13.38 -39.58
C CYS A 143 17.46 14.50 -39.51
N SER A 144 17.07 15.72 -39.89
CA SER A 144 17.92 16.90 -39.77
C SER A 144 18.10 17.37 -38.32
N LYS A 145 17.18 17.00 -37.41
CA LYS A 145 17.19 17.44 -36.01
C LYS A 145 18.13 16.61 -35.12
N CYS A 146 18.25 15.31 -35.36
CA CYS A 146 19.14 14.41 -34.59
C CYS A 146 20.24 13.75 -35.43
N SER A 147 20.38 14.16 -36.70
CA SER A 147 21.35 13.61 -37.66
C SER A 147 21.22 12.09 -37.91
N PHE A 148 20.06 11.51 -37.62
CA PHE A 148 19.75 10.11 -37.92
C PHE A 148 19.92 9.85 -39.42
N ALA A 149 20.65 8.78 -39.76
CA ALA A 149 21.10 8.38 -41.10
C ALA A 149 22.18 9.25 -41.79
N MET A 150 22.57 10.43 -41.27
CA MET A 150 23.72 11.18 -41.81
C MET A 150 25.08 10.67 -41.29
N ASN A 151 25.11 9.98 -40.14
CA ASN A 151 26.32 9.36 -39.59
C ASN A 151 26.58 7.93 -40.10
N VAL A 152 25.68 7.36 -40.92
CA VAL A 152 25.80 5.98 -41.43
C VAL A 152 26.69 5.89 -42.68
N SER A 153 27.02 7.03 -43.31
CA SER A 153 27.76 7.03 -44.59
C SER A 153 29.27 7.34 -44.49
N LYS A 154 29.88 7.32 -43.29
CA LYS A 154 31.33 7.53 -43.17
C LYS A 154 32.12 6.59 -42.24
N ASN A 155 31.50 5.72 -41.44
CA ASN A 155 32.24 4.91 -40.48
C ASN A 155 31.54 3.59 -40.15
N ASP A 156 31.48 2.66 -41.11
CA ASP A 156 31.19 1.25 -40.82
C ASP A 156 32.34 0.54 -40.05
N GLU A 157 33.29 1.28 -39.46
CA GLU A 157 34.33 0.74 -38.56
C GLU A 157 34.60 1.55 -37.27
N ILE A 158 33.87 2.63 -36.92
CA ILE A 158 34.26 3.49 -35.75
C ILE A 158 33.26 3.49 -34.56
N LEU A 159 32.13 2.79 -34.60
CA LEU A 159 31.22 2.69 -33.42
C LEU A 159 31.32 1.37 -32.64
N ILE A 160 32.35 0.57 -32.89
CA ILE A 160 32.75 -0.57 -32.06
C ILE A 160 34.21 -0.37 -31.63
N ARG A 161 34.53 0.68 -30.87
CA ARG A 161 35.81 0.70 -30.12
C ARG A 161 35.93 1.63 -28.91
N ASP A 162 35.07 2.62 -28.73
CA ASP A 162 35.12 3.45 -27.51
C ASP A 162 33.96 3.12 -26.57
N GLY A 163 34.19 2.10 -25.73
CA GLY A 163 33.21 1.68 -24.71
C GLY A 163 33.61 0.46 -23.87
N PHE A 164 34.73 -0.21 -24.19
CA PHE A 164 35.32 -1.22 -23.31
C PHE A 164 36.82 -0.95 -23.17
N SER A 165 37.18 -0.07 -22.25
CA SER A 165 38.43 -0.26 -21.51
C SER A 165 38.06 -0.99 -20.23
N THR A 166 38.10 -2.32 -20.28
CA THR A 166 38.45 -3.11 -19.12
C THR A 166 39.80 -2.57 -18.64
N MET A 167 39.84 -1.99 -17.44
CA MET A 167 41.11 -1.84 -16.74
C MET A 167 41.63 -3.26 -16.49
N ASP A 168 42.60 -3.68 -17.30
CA ASP A 168 43.50 -4.76 -16.94
C ASP A 168 44.29 -4.30 -15.70
N LEU A 169 43.86 -4.77 -14.52
CA LEU A 169 44.77 -4.93 -13.39
C LEU A 169 45.78 -6.01 -13.79
N ASN A 170 46.89 -5.63 -14.42
CA ASN A 170 48.18 -6.32 -14.38
C ASN A 170 49.18 -5.64 -15.32
N THR A 171 49.77 -4.53 -14.88
CA THR A 171 51.11 -4.09 -15.33
C THR A 171 51.61 -3.01 -14.37
N LEU A 172 52.05 -3.44 -13.20
CA LEU A 172 52.97 -2.68 -12.36
C LEU A 172 54.38 -3.13 -12.70
N ASP A 173 55.07 -2.33 -13.51
CA ASP A 173 56.53 -2.36 -13.60
C ASP A 173 57.08 -1.68 -12.32
N PRO A 174 57.85 -2.38 -11.46
CA PRO A 174 58.15 -1.88 -10.14
C PRO A 174 59.46 -1.10 -10.08
N GLN A 175 59.89 -0.33 -11.08
CA GLN A 175 61.03 0.59 -10.94
C GLN A 175 60.91 1.88 -11.77
N GLY A 176 60.28 2.89 -11.17
CA GLY A 176 60.25 4.27 -11.68
C GLY A 176 60.57 5.27 -10.58
N THR A 177 61.85 5.53 -10.37
CA THR A 177 62.38 6.52 -9.41
C THR A 177 61.92 7.93 -9.79
N PHE A 178 60.93 8.49 -9.08
CA PHE A 178 60.57 9.90 -9.19
C PHE A 178 61.46 10.77 -8.30
N SER A 179 62.36 11.51 -8.95
CA SER A 179 63.17 12.57 -8.36
C SER A 179 62.29 13.73 -7.86
N ARG A 180 62.41 14.04 -6.56
CA ARG A 180 61.81 15.21 -5.91
C ARG A 180 62.47 16.50 -6.42
N SER A 181 61.71 17.37 -7.09
CA SER A 181 62.00 18.81 -7.11
C SER A 181 61.06 19.52 -6.14
N SER A 182 61.65 20.07 -5.09
CA SER A 182 61.03 20.89 -4.06
C SER A 182 60.80 22.31 -4.57
N ASN A 183 59.54 22.76 -4.55
CA ASN A 183 59.07 24.10 -4.11
C ASN A 183 57.82 24.52 -4.88
N SER A 184 56.65 24.17 -4.35
CA SER A 184 55.39 24.88 -4.59
C SER A 184 54.62 24.95 -3.26
N PRO A 185 53.93 26.06 -2.95
CA PRO A 185 53.33 26.26 -1.64
C PRO A 185 52.23 25.23 -1.43
N LEU A 186 52.21 24.65 -0.23
CA LEU A 186 51.25 23.67 0.27
C LEU A 186 49.82 24.02 -0.20
N ARG A 187 49.32 23.32 -1.22
CA ARG A 187 47.88 23.20 -1.41
C ARG A 187 47.40 22.42 -0.21
N GLU A 188 46.84 23.10 0.78
CA GLU A 188 46.04 22.46 1.82
C GLU A 188 44.99 21.60 1.11
N SER A 189 45.22 20.29 1.08
CA SER A 189 44.26 19.35 0.53
C SER A 189 42.99 19.50 1.35
N ILE A 190 41.88 19.90 0.70
CA ILE A 190 40.56 19.91 1.34
C ILE A 190 40.35 18.53 1.96
N GLN A 191 40.41 18.46 3.29
CA GLN A 191 40.08 17.22 3.98
C GLN A 191 38.58 17.06 3.89
N ILE A 192 38.13 16.33 2.87
CA ILE A 192 36.72 15.99 2.65
C ILE A 192 36.12 15.37 3.94
N SER A 193 36.93 14.64 4.71
CA SER A 193 36.60 14.11 6.04
C SER A 193 36.22 15.16 7.08
N ALA A 194 36.69 16.41 6.96
CA ALA A 194 36.43 17.51 7.88
C ALA A 194 35.23 18.38 7.48
N LEU A 195 34.57 18.11 6.35
CA LEU A 195 33.39 18.88 5.92
C LEU A 195 32.26 18.83 6.97
N PRO A 196 31.57 19.95 7.26
CA PRO A 196 30.38 19.94 8.10
C PRO A 196 29.25 19.07 7.50
N ASN A 197 28.37 18.53 8.36
CA ASN A 197 27.26 17.68 7.90
C ASN A 197 26.30 18.45 6.98
N GLU A 198 26.18 19.75 7.16
CA GLU A 198 25.34 20.64 6.34
C GLU A 198 25.84 20.69 4.89
N VAL A 199 27.17 20.77 4.71
CA VAL A 199 27.79 20.78 3.38
C VAL A 199 27.66 19.40 2.73
N LEU A 200 27.91 18.34 3.49
CA LEU A 200 27.70 16.97 3.02
C LEU A 200 26.24 16.73 2.62
N PHE A 201 25.28 17.30 3.35
CA PHE A 201 23.87 17.21 3.01
C PHE A 201 23.56 17.92 1.69
N LEU A 202 24.13 19.11 1.46
CA LEU A 202 23.99 19.82 0.18
C LEU A 202 24.59 19.01 -0.97
N ILE A 203 25.74 18.36 -0.78
CA ILE A 203 26.33 17.47 -1.77
C ILE A 203 25.39 16.29 -2.04
N CYS A 204 24.94 15.61 -0.98
CA CYS A 204 24.01 14.49 -1.09
C CYS A 204 22.72 14.90 -1.80
N ASP A 205 22.18 16.10 -1.57
CA ASP A 205 20.96 16.60 -2.23
C ASP A 205 21.13 16.79 -3.75
N LYS A 206 22.37 16.92 -4.25
CA LYS A 206 22.69 17.07 -5.67
C LYS A 206 23.00 15.76 -6.40
N LEU A 207 23.34 14.69 -5.66
CA LEU A 207 23.54 13.37 -6.24
C LEU A 207 22.19 12.75 -6.62
N ASP A 208 22.14 11.91 -7.64
CA ASP A 208 20.96 11.06 -7.82
C ASP A 208 20.96 9.89 -6.82
N THR A 209 19.97 9.01 -6.90
CA THR A 209 19.84 7.94 -5.89
C THR A 209 20.91 6.88 -6.03
N GLU A 210 21.32 6.56 -7.25
CA GLU A 210 22.38 5.59 -7.51
C GLU A 210 23.73 6.08 -6.98
N ASP A 211 24.13 7.30 -7.35
CA ASP A 211 25.39 7.89 -6.90
C ASP A 211 25.42 8.09 -5.39
N LEU A 212 24.27 8.46 -4.78
CA LEU A 212 24.18 8.59 -3.33
C LEU A 212 24.40 7.24 -2.62
N LEU A 213 23.84 6.15 -3.15
CA LEU A 213 24.02 4.81 -2.59
C LEU A 213 25.45 4.29 -2.80
N LEU A 214 26.05 4.56 -3.96
CA LEU A 214 27.46 4.26 -4.21
C LEU A 214 28.37 5.04 -3.25
N LEU A 215 28.10 6.34 -3.06
CA LEU A 215 28.86 7.17 -2.12
C LEU A 215 28.67 6.73 -0.67
N ALA A 216 27.46 6.34 -0.28
CA ALA A 216 27.20 5.77 1.04
C ALA A 216 27.98 4.48 1.25
N THR A 217 28.00 3.59 0.26
CA THR A 217 28.77 2.33 0.30
C THR A 217 30.27 2.59 0.39
N ALA A 218 30.77 3.63 -0.27
CA ALA A 218 32.18 4.01 -0.26
C ALA A 218 32.61 4.78 1.00
N TRP A 219 31.67 5.40 1.73
CA TRP A 219 31.99 6.26 2.86
C TRP A 219 30.96 6.19 4.01
N ASP A 220 31.35 5.52 5.10
CA ASP A 220 30.53 5.28 6.29
C ASP A 220 29.86 6.54 6.88
N ARG A 221 30.52 7.70 6.82
CA ARG A 221 29.92 8.96 7.31
C ARG A 221 28.71 9.35 6.47
N VAL A 222 28.78 9.16 5.15
CA VAL A 222 27.66 9.42 4.25
C VAL A 222 26.58 8.36 4.43
N ASP A 223 26.93 7.08 4.59
CA ASP A 223 25.95 6.03 4.91
C ASP A 223 25.17 6.35 6.21
N HIS A 224 25.89 6.70 7.27
CA HIS A 224 25.29 7.12 8.52
C HIS A 224 24.41 8.36 8.33
N MET A 225 24.77 9.30 7.45
CA MET A 225 23.92 10.46 7.14
C MET A 225 22.68 10.09 6.33
N VAL A 226 22.81 9.28 5.29
CA VAL A 226 21.71 8.78 4.45
C VAL A 226 20.68 8.09 5.33
N THR A 227 21.16 7.21 6.20
CA THR A 227 20.35 6.49 7.17
C THR A 227 19.80 7.44 8.23
N ARG A 228 20.63 8.24 8.91
CA ARG A 228 20.19 9.10 10.03
C ARG A 228 19.16 10.14 9.62
N TYR A 229 19.30 10.74 8.45
CA TYR A 229 18.43 11.81 7.96
C TYR A 229 17.39 11.34 6.94
N ASP A 230 17.25 10.02 6.75
CA ASP A 230 16.30 9.34 5.86
C ASP A 230 16.28 10.00 4.46
N LEU A 231 17.45 10.22 3.86
CA LEU A 231 17.61 10.99 2.61
C LEU A 231 16.86 10.36 1.43
N ILE A 232 16.86 9.04 1.33
CA ILE A 232 16.13 8.31 0.29
C ILE A 232 14.63 8.58 0.41
N ARG A 233 14.07 8.44 1.62
CA ARG A 233 12.65 8.72 1.87
C ARG A 233 12.29 10.15 1.50
N LYS A 234 13.12 11.14 1.85
CA LYS A 234 12.87 12.55 1.51
C LYS A 234 12.71 12.79 0.01
N ARG A 235 13.38 12.00 -0.83
CA ARG A 235 13.26 12.07 -2.29
C ARG A 235 11.99 11.40 -2.82
N GLU A 236 11.53 10.35 -2.13
CA GLU A 236 10.30 9.64 -2.49
C GLU A 236 9.02 10.40 -2.09
N LEU A 237 9.12 11.35 -1.15
CA LEU A 237 8.01 12.18 -0.68
C LEU A 237 7.65 13.28 -1.69
N GLN A 238 7.13 12.87 -2.83
CA GLN A 238 6.75 13.72 -3.95
C GLN A 238 5.43 13.28 -4.59
N CYS A 239 4.75 14.22 -5.25
CA CYS A 239 3.58 13.87 -6.05
C CYS A 239 3.96 12.91 -7.18
N PHE A 240 3.27 11.78 -7.31
CA PHE A 240 3.60 10.81 -8.35
C PHE A 240 3.45 11.36 -9.77
N VAL A 241 2.56 12.34 -9.98
CA VAL A 241 2.28 13.01 -11.27
C VAL A 241 3.33 14.07 -11.59
N SER A 242 3.43 15.11 -10.75
CA SER A 242 4.29 16.27 -11.03
C SER A 242 5.74 16.11 -10.60
N LYS A 243 6.05 15.08 -9.79
CA LYS A 243 7.35 14.88 -9.12
C LYS A 243 7.79 16.08 -8.26
N GLN A 244 6.85 16.95 -7.87
CA GLN A 244 7.13 18.00 -6.89
C GLN A 244 7.14 17.42 -5.48
N GLY A 245 8.20 17.69 -4.74
CA GLY A 245 8.38 17.24 -3.36
C GLY A 245 7.48 17.97 -2.35
N TYR A 246 7.36 17.38 -1.16
CA TYR A 246 6.56 17.90 -0.04
C TYR A 246 6.94 19.31 0.43
N LYS A 247 8.16 19.78 0.16
CA LYS A 247 8.60 21.13 0.54
C LYS A 247 7.87 22.23 -0.22
N THR A 248 7.45 21.95 -1.46
CA THR A 248 6.83 22.94 -2.36
C THR A 248 5.37 22.62 -2.64
N ALA A 249 5.00 21.33 -2.72
CA ALA A 249 3.66 20.90 -3.05
C ALA A 249 2.83 20.55 -1.79
N SER A 250 1.56 20.97 -1.79
CA SER A 250 0.55 20.46 -0.86
C SER A 250 0.21 19.03 -1.23
N LEU A 251 0.61 18.06 -0.39
CA LEU A 251 0.52 16.62 -0.68
C LEU A 251 -0.51 15.94 0.22
N GLY A 252 -1.15 14.93 -0.34
CA GLY A 252 -2.13 14.08 0.33
C GLY A 252 -2.27 12.77 -0.43
N VAL A 253 -3.35 12.04 -0.17
CA VAL A 253 -3.63 10.75 -0.81
C VAL A 253 -5.02 10.72 -1.41
N GLY A 254 -5.16 9.99 -2.51
CA GLY A 254 -6.47 9.73 -3.12
C GLY A 254 -7.28 8.75 -2.27
N VAL A 255 -8.52 9.09 -1.93
CA VAL A 255 -9.45 8.26 -1.17
C VAL A 255 -10.65 7.87 -2.04
N TRP A 256 -10.98 6.58 -2.03
CA TRP A 256 -12.21 6.04 -2.59
C TRP A 256 -13.16 5.67 -1.45
N VAL A 257 -14.45 5.82 -1.74
CA VAL A 257 -15.53 5.53 -0.80
C VAL A 257 -16.50 4.60 -1.51
N THR A 258 -16.67 3.40 -0.99
CA THR A 258 -17.67 2.44 -1.49
C THR A 258 -18.93 2.56 -0.64
N ARG A 259 -20.06 2.91 -1.25
CA ARG A 259 -21.36 2.94 -0.57
C ARG A 259 -22.14 1.68 -0.92
N GLU A 260 -22.28 0.77 0.04
CA GLU A 260 -23.10 -0.43 -0.09
C GLU A 260 -24.52 -0.14 0.44
N GLY A 261 -25.39 0.34 -0.45
CA GLY A 261 -26.81 0.56 -0.14
C GLY A 261 -27.09 1.62 0.95
N ILE A 262 -27.91 1.24 1.95
CA ILE A 262 -28.34 2.09 3.08
C ILE A 262 -27.22 2.21 4.14
N HIS A 263 -26.16 1.42 4.05
CA HIS A 263 -25.11 1.35 5.08
C HIS A 263 -23.99 2.39 4.89
N LYS A 264 -23.24 2.63 5.98
CA LYS A 264 -22.06 3.51 6.02
C LYS A 264 -21.01 3.01 5.03
N GLY A 265 -20.42 3.92 4.27
CA GLY A 265 -19.43 3.58 3.25
C GLY A 265 -18.11 3.07 3.84
N THR A 266 -17.38 2.27 3.06
CA THR A 266 -16.01 1.83 3.40
C THR A 266 -14.97 2.69 2.68
N LEU A 267 -13.85 2.96 3.34
CA LEU A 267 -12.78 3.82 2.87
C LEU A 267 -11.61 3.00 2.31
N SER A 268 -11.06 3.41 1.17
CA SER A 268 -9.84 2.83 0.60
C SER A 268 -8.92 3.89 0.01
N SER A 269 -7.62 3.62 0.03
CA SER A 269 -6.59 4.42 -0.62
C SER A 269 -5.39 3.53 -0.88
N GLU A 270 -4.62 3.80 -1.95
CA GLU A 270 -3.32 3.18 -2.20
C GLU A 270 -2.15 3.92 -1.52
N PHE A 271 -2.46 5.04 -0.86
CA PHE A 271 -1.47 5.92 -0.21
C PHE A 271 -0.35 6.43 -1.14
N ASP A 272 -0.61 6.45 -2.45
CA ASP A 272 0.26 7.13 -3.41
C ASP A 272 0.10 8.65 -3.25
N LEU A 273 1.22 9.34 -2.98
CA LEU A 273 1.20 10.78 -2.74
C LEU A 273 0.83 11.54 -4.00
N ILE A 274 -0.21 12.37 -3.88
CA ILE A 274 -0.70 13.23 -4.96
C ILE A 274 -0.87 14.66 -4.46
N SER A 275 -0.45 15.63 -5.28
CA SER A 275 -0.60 17.04 -4.92
C SER A 275 -2.04 17.50 -5.04
N HIS A 276 -2.39 18.52 -4.24
CA HIS A 276 -3.68 19.20 -4.33
C HIS A 276 -3.95 19.71 -5.77
N GLU A 277 -2.94 20.27 -6.44
CA GLU A 277 -3.03 20.72 -7.84
C GLU A 277 -3.30 19.56 -8.80
N ALA A 278 -2.56 18.45 -8.69
CA ALA A 278 -2.78 17.27 -9.53
C ALA A 278 -4.19 16.70 -9.36
N PHE A 279 -4.70 16.71 -8.13
CA PHE A 279 -6.05 16.25 -7.85
C PHE A 279 -7.13 17.21 -8.37
N TRP A 280 -7.10 18.49 -8.00
CA TRP A 280 -8.20 19.43 -8.29
C TRP A 280 -8.09 20.10 -9.65
N THR A 281 -6.89 20.55 -10.04
CA THR A 281 -6.68 21.26 -11.32
C THR A 281 -6.62 20.27 -12.47
N HIS A 282 -5.85 19.20 -12.30
CA HIS A 282 -5.60 18.21 -13.35
C HIS A 282 -6.55 17.00 -13.32
N GLN A 283 -7.48 16.97 -12.36
CA GLN A 283 -8.55 15.97 -12.27
C GLN A 283 -8.05 14.51 -12.27
N ILE A 284 -6.88 14.27 -11.66
CA ILE A 284 -6.34 12.91 -11.54
C ILE A 284 -7.18 12.11 -10.54
N ARG A 285 -7.65 10.94 -10.96
CA ARG A 285 -8.60 10.08 -10.20
C ARG A 285 -8.19 8.62 -10.14
N ARG A 286 -6.93 8.31 -10.46
CA ARG A 286 -6.37 6.96 -10.46
C ARG A 286 -5.01 6.96 -9.78
N SER A 287 -4.74 5.91 -9.00
CA SER A 287 -3.47 5.67 -8.33
C SER A 287 -2.38 5.30 -9.33
N VAL A 288 -1.16 5.08 -8.85
CA VAL A 288 -0.04 4.61 -9.69
C VAL A 288 -0.40 3.29 -10.38
N GLN A 289 -1.09 2.40 -9.69
CA GLN A 289 -1.56 1.09 -10.20
C GLN A 289 -2.90 1.17 -10.94
N GLY A 290 -3.44 2.37 -11.18
CA GLY A 290 -4.70 2.57 -11.91
C GLY A 290 -5.97 2.44 -11.06
N ILE A 291 -5.85 2.27 -9.74
CA ILE A 291 -7.00 2.13 -8.82
C ILE A 291 -7.72 3.46 -8.68
N LYS A 292 -9.04 3.46 -8.87
CA LYS A 292 -9.86 4.67 -8.87
C LYS A 292 -9.96 5.25 -7.45
N PHE A 293 -9.91 6.58 -7.36
CA PHE A 293 -10.25 7.34 -6.16
C PHE A 293 -11.03 8.61 -6.55
N ARG A 294 -11.80 9.18 -5.61
CA ARG A 294 -12.70 10.32 -5.89
C ARG A 294 -12.49 11.51 -4.98
N TYR A 295 -11.78 11.32 -3.87
CA TYR A 295 -11.55 12.34 -2.86
C TYR A 295 -10.06 12.47 -2.59
N TRP A 296 -9.68 13.55 -1.95
CA TRP A 296 -8.30 13.83 -1.57
C TRP A 296 -8.23 14.04 -0.06
N LEU A 297 -7.29 13.38 0.60
CA LEU A 297 -7.06 13.52 2.02
C LEU A 297 -5.65 14.10 2.24
N PRO A 298 -5.51 15.33 2.74
CA PRO A 298 -4.21 15.86 3.11
C PRO A 298 -3.53 14.98 4.16
N LEU A 299 -2.21 14.77 4.04
CA LEU A 299 -1.42 14.00 5.00
C LEU A 299 -0.27 14.84 5.56
N PRO A 300 -0.09 14.92 6.88
CA PRO A 300 1.06 15.59 7.46
C PRO A 300 2.36 14.85 7.13
N ILE A 301 3.31 15.57 6.53
CA ILE A 301 4.65 15.05 6.18
C ILE A 301 5.72 15.77 7.00
N SER A 302 5.75 17.09 7.00
CA SER A 302 6.67 17.88 7.85
C SER A 302 5.89 19.04 8.46
N GLU A 303 6.43 19.70 9.47
CA GLU A 303 5.76 20.82 10.14
C GLU A 303 5.34 21.93 9.15
N GLY A 304 6.29 22.48 8.39
CA GLY A 304 5.99 23.47 7.35
C GLY A 304 5.21 22.95 6.14
N HIS A 305 5.01 21.63 6.03
CA HIS A 305 4.04 21.06 5.08
C HIS A 305 2.64 21.01 5.70
N TRP A 306 2.52 20.58 6.96
CA TRP A 306 1.28 20.55 7.72
C TRP A 306 0.65 21.93 7.82
N GLU A 307 1.40 22.95 8.19
CA GLU A 307 0.92 24.35 8.25
C GLU A 307 0.23 24.80 6.96
N ARG A 308 0.72 24.31 5.80
CA ARG A 308 0.19 24.66 4.48
C ARG A 308 -1.09 23.92 4.12
N ILE A 309 -1.24 22.69 4.58
CA ILE A 309 -2.37 21.81 4.21
C ILE A 309 -3.43 21.71 5.31
N GLN A 310 -3.10 22.05 6.55
CA GLN A 310 -3.99 22.01 7.71
C GLN A 310 -5.30 22.76 7.46
N PRO A 311 -5.32 23.97 6.86
CA PRO A 311 -6.58 24.68 6.57
C PRO A 311 -7.49 23.94 5.58
N LEU A 312 -6.95 23.01 4.79
CA LEU A 312 -7.70 22.22 3.82
C LEU A 312 -8.29 20.94 4.43
N THR A 313 -7.85 20.55 5.63
CA THR A 313 -8.14 19.24 6.20
C THR A 313 -9.60 19.07 6.59
N ASP A 314 -10.18 20.00 7.35
CA ASP A 314 -11.56 19.90 7.82
C ASP A 314 -12.56 19.82 6.64
N TRP A 315 -12.36 20.67 5.62
CA TRP A 315 -13.20 20.65 4.43
C TRP A 315 -13.14 19.31 3.68
N ASN A 316 -11.94 18.75 3.47
CA ASN A 316 -11.78 17.46 2.80
C ASN A 316 -12.36 16.30 3.63
N LEU A 317 -12.21 16.32 4.96
CA LEU A 317 -12.84 15.33 5.85
C LEU A 317 -14.36 15.40 5.78
N ARG A 318 -14.97 16.60 5.76
CA ARG A 318 -16.41 16.77 5.59
C ARG A 318 -16.89 16.27 4.24
N LEU A 319 -16.14 16.52 3.17
CA LEU A 319 -16.47 16.05 1.83
C LEU A 319 -16.52 14.51 1.78
N ILE A 320 -15.50 13.84 2.31
CA ILE A 320 -15.44 12.36 2.35
C ILE A 320 -16.53 11.81 3.28
N LYS A 321 -16.75 12.43 4.44
CA LYS A 321 -17.80 12.05 5.40
C LYS A 321 -19.19 12.06 4.74
N THR A 322 -19.53 13.14 4.03
CA THR A 322 -20.81 13.28 3.32
C THR A 322 -20.95 12.23 2.23
N ALA A 323 -19.89 12.03 1.44
CA ALA A 323 -19.86 11.02 0.39
C ALA A 323 -20.07 9.59 0.91
N GLY A 324 -19.49 9.26 2.06
CA GLY A 324 -19.61 7.95 2.69
C GLY A 324 -20.88 7.74 3.50
N GLY A 325 -21.75 8.75 3.61
CA GLY A 325 -22.99 8.61 4.39
C GLY A 325 -22.74 8.34 5.87
N PHE A 326 -21.66 8.87 6.45
CA PHE A 326 -21.29 8.64 7.86
C PHE A 326 -22.19 9.36 8.88
N GLY A 327 -23.29 9.97 8.44
CA GLY A 327 -24.26 10.67 9.29
C GLY A 327 -23.68 11.91 9.97
N ASN A 328 -24.26 12.29 11.12
CA ASN A 328 -23.85 13.50 11.85
C ASN A 328 -22.71 13.24 12.86
N ILE A 329 -21.57 12.73 12.39
CA ILE A 329 -20.36 12.59 13.22
C ILE A 329 -19.39 13.78 13.04
N PRO A 330 -18.60 14.16 14.05
CA PRO A 330 -17.49 15.09 13.85
C PRO A 330 -16.52 14.61 12.74
N PRO A 331 -15.97 15.49 11.89
CA PRO A 331 -15.14 15.09 10.74
C PRO A 331 -13.90 14.25 11.11
N PHE A 332 -13.23 14.54 12.23
CA PHE A 332 -12.05 13.79 12.67
C PHE A 332 -12.35 12.30 12.93
N LYS A 333 -13.59 11.93 13.26
CA LYS A 333 -13.98 10.52 13.45
C LYS A 333 -13.87 9.70 12.17
N LEU A 334 -13.81 10.35 11.01
CA LEU A 334 -13.53 9.67 9.75
C LEU A 334 -12.16 8.98 9.78
N ILE A 335 -11.17 9.52 10.50
CA ILE A 335 -9.85 8.88 10.64
C ILE A 335 -9.95 7.60 11.46
N PHE A 336 -10.80 7.54 12.49
CA PHE A 336 -11.06 6.29 13.23
C PHE A 336 -11.66 5.22 12.32
N HIS A 337 -12.66 5.60 11.51
CA HIS A 337 -13.26 4.70 10.53
C HIS A 337 -12.24 4.25 9.48
N PHE A 338 -11.40 5.16 8.98
CA PHE A 338 -10.41 4.82 7.96
C PHE A 338 -9.33 3.88 8.51
N MET A 339 -8.82 4.16 9.71
CA MET A 339 -7.89 3.27 10.39
C MET A 339 -8.51 1.88 10.58
N ASN A 340 -9.77 1.80 11.02
CA ASN A 340 -10.47 0.52 11.12
C ASN A 340 -10.57 -0.21 9.77
N ASP A 341 -10.95 0.47 8.69
CA ASP A 341 -11.12 -0.16 7.38
C ASP A 341 -9.81 -0.69 6.80
N VAL A 342 -8.69 0.02 7.04
CA VAL A 342 -7.35 -0.46 6.70
C VAL A 342 -7.02 -1.74 7.47
N MET A 343 -7.34 -1.81 8.77
CA MET A 343 -7.11 -3.01 9.60
C MET A 343 -7.94 -4.21 9.17
N VAL A 344 -9.21 -3.98 8.81
CA VAL A 344 -10.08 -5.04 8.29
C VAL A 344 -9.51 -5.60 7.00
N LYS A 345 -8.99 -4.75 6.10
CA LYS A 345 -8.37 -5.21 4.85
C LYS A 345 -7.11 -6.03 5.07
N PHE A 346 -6.22 -5.60 5.97
CA PHE A 346 -4.97 -6.32 6.27
C PHE A 346 -5.20 -7.75 6.77
N ASN A 347 -6.35 -8.00 7.38
CA ASN A 347 -6.68 -9.26 8.03
C ASN A 347 -7.76 -10.06 7.28
N LYS A 348 -8.12 -9.68 6.04
CA LYS A 348 -8.95 -10.53 5.18
C LYS A 348 -8.11 -11.72 4.70
N ASP A 349 -8.53 -12.93 5.05
CA ASP A 349 -7.88 -14.18 4.62
C ASP A 349 -7.89 -14.28 3.08
N THR A 350 -6.71 -14.35 2.47
CA THR A 350 -6.54 -14.43 1.02
C THR A 350 -6.79 -15.82 0.43
N LEU A 351 -7.22 -16.80 1.23
CA LEU A 351 -7.50 -18.16 0.78
C LEU A 351 -8.67 -18.27 -0.22
N VAL A 352 -9.45 -17.20 -0.42
CA VAL A 352 -10.60 -17.21 -1.35
C VAL A 352 -10.25 -16.72 -2.76
N ASN A 353 -9.12 -16.03 -2.96
CA ASN A 353 -8.83 -15.38 -4.27
C ASN A 353 -7.87 -16.13 -5.19
N THR A 354 -7.26 -17.24 -4.75
CA THR A 354 -6.33 -18.01 -5.59
C THR A 354 -6.99 -19.09 -6.46
N ASN A 355 -8.27 -19.41 -6.25
CA ASN A 355 -8.93 -20.54 -6.94
C ASN A 355 -9.96 -20.15 -8.02
N ASN A 356 -10.21 -18.85 -8.25
CA ASN A 356 -11.15 -18.37 -9.28
C ASN A 356 -10.47 -17.67 -10.47
N SER A 357 -9.15 -17.83 -10.66
CA SER A 357 -8.45 -17.29 -11.83
C SER A 357 -8.50 -18.23 -13.03
N SER A 358 -9.71 -18.60 -13.48
CA SER A 358 -9.92 -19.23 -14.79
C SER A 358 -10.26 -18.22 -15.90
N ASP A 359 -10.39 -16.93 -15.61
CA ASP A 359 -10.56 -15.89 -16.63
C ASP A 359 -9.22 -15.22 -16.98
N ILE A 360 -8.56 -15.77 -17.99
CA ILE A 360 -7.24 -15.35 -18.52
C ILE A 360 -7.26 -13.91 -19.13
N ASN A 361 -8.41 -13.25 -19.25
CA ASN A 361 -8.54 -11.97 -19.98
C ASN A 361 -8.88 -10.73 -19.15
N THR A 362 -8.93 -10.81 -17.81
CA THR A 362 -8.93 -9.59 -16.98
C THR A 362 -7.98 -9.77 -15.80
N LYS A 363 -6.73 -9.30 -15.94
CA LYS A 363 -5.88 -9.03 -14.76
C LYS A 363 -6.62 -7.99 -13.93
N THR A 364 -7.38 -8.45 -12.93
CA THR A 364 -8.03 -7.57 -11.97
C THR A 364 -6.94 -6.74 -11.32
N ILE A 365 -7.03 -5.42 -11.46
CA ILE A 365 -6.09 -4.50 -10.80
C ILE A 365 -6.22 -4.72 -9.29
N GLN A 366 -5.20 -5.31 -8.68
CA GLN A 366 -5.18 -5.63 -7.26
C GLN A 366 -4.49 -4.52 -6.48
N SER A 367 -5.10 -4.13 -5.35
CA SER A 367 -4.52 -3.18 -4.41
C SER A 367 -3.23 -3.72 -3.82
N THR A 368 -2.23 -2.84 -3.67
CA THR A 368 -0.94 -3.18 -3.07
C THR A 368 -0.99 -3.24 -1.54
N LEU A 369 -2.14 -2.85 -0.96
CA LEU A 369 -2.38 -2.73 0.47
C LEU A 369 -3.35 -3.79 1.02
N THR A 370 -3.63 -4.85 0.25
CA THR A 370 -4.46 -5.98 0.70
C THR A 370 -3.75 -6.84 1.74
N HIS A 371 -2.42 -6.86 1.75
CA HIS A 371 -1.60 -7.57 2.73
C HIS A 371 -0.90 -6.58 3.65
N ALA A 372 -0.66 -6.99 4.89
CA ALA A 372 0.15 -6.23 5.86
C ALA A 372 1.65 -6.26 5.50
N SER A 373 1.99 -5.71 4.33
CA SER A 373 3.36 -5.41 3.92
C SER A 373 3.92 -4.23 4.72
N GLU A 374 5.23 -4.00 4.69
CA GLU A 374 5.84 -2.82 5.32
C GLU A 374 5.19 -1.53 4.81
N LYS A 375 4.99 -1.40 3.48
CA LYS A 375 4.28 -0.27 2.86
C LYS A 375 2.90 -0.04 3.46
N ALA A 376 2.16 -1.12 3.71
CA ALA A 376 0.83 -1.04 4.31
C ALA A 376 0.87 -0.56 5.77
N ILE A 377 1.84 -1.03 6.54
CA ILE A 377 2.09 -0.51 7.90
C ILE A 377 2.43 0.98 7.85
N GLU A 378 3.25 1.44 6.89
CA GLU A 378 3.55 2.87 6.74
C GLU A 378 2.29 3.70 6.50
N SER A 379 1.40 3.24 5.62
CA SER A 379 0.09 3.89 5.38
C SER A 379 -0.73 4.05 6.66
N TYR A 380 -0.69 3.05 7.54
CA TYR A 380 -1.37 3.12 8.84
C TYR A 380 -0.72 4.14 9.79
N PHE A 381 0.61 4.26 9.77
CA PHE A 381 1.33 5.31 10.49
C PHE A 381 1.02 6.72 9.96
N HIS A 382 0.79 6.88 8.65
CA HIS A 382 0.36 8.16 8.10
C HIS A 382 -1.03 8.59 8.61
N LEU A 383 -1.98 7.66 8.74
CA LEU A 383 -3.28 7.95 9.37
C LEU A 383 -3.14 8.26 10.86
N PHE A 384 -2.28 7.52 11.57
CA PHE A 384 -1.98 7.81 12.97
C PHE A 384 -1.34 9.19 13.15
N HIS A 385 -0.41 9.58 12.29
CA HIS A 385 0.20 10.91 12.30
C HIS A 385 -0.85 12.01 12.10
N LEU A 386 -1.75 11.84 11.12
CA LEU A 386 -2.88 12.75 10.93
C LEU A 386 -3.79 12.82 12.16
N LEU A 387 -4.08 11.69 12.80
CA LEU A 387 -4.88 11.66 14.02
C LEU A 387 -4.22 12.44 15.17
N ILE A 388 -2.89 12.31 15.34
CA ILE A 388 -2.15 13.07 16.36
C ILE A 388 -2.20 14.58 16.04
N CYS A 389 -1.95 14.98 14.79
CA CYS A 389 -2.00 16.39 14.41
C CYS A 389 -3.38 16.99 14.69
N LEU A 390 -4.46 16.30 14.31
CA LEU A 390 -5.83 16.72 14.62
C LEU A 390 -6.09 16.82 16.14
N ALA A 391 -5.51 15.91 16.92
CA ALA A 391 -5.66 15.90 18.38
C ALA A 391 -4.87 17.01 19.09
N ILE A 392 -3.76 17.46 18.51
CA ILE A 392 -2.99 18.60 19.01
C ILE A 392 -3.69 19.91 18.65
N ASP A 393 -4.20 20.02 17.43
CA ASP A 393 -4.84 21.23 16.92
C ASP A 393 -6.20 21.49 17.57
N ASP A 394 -6.93 20.42 17.95
CA ASP A 394 -8.24 20.50 18.59
C ASP A 394 -8.32 19.58 19.82
N PRO A 395 -8.26 20.13 21.04
CA PRO A 395 -8.38 19.36 22.29
C PRO A 395 -9.69 18.57 22.41
N SER A 396 -10.75 18.95 21.69
CA SER A 396 -12.02 18.21 21.70
C SER A 396 -11.88 16.80 21.13
N VAL A 397 -10.87 16.56 20.29
CA VAL A 397 -10.55 15.25 19.72
C VAL A 397 -10.01 14.30 20.81
N VAL A 398 -9.15 14.80 21.69
CA VAL A 398 -8.67 14.05 22.87
C VAL A 398 -9.80 13.86 23.87
N GLY A 399 -10.59 14.91 24.13
CA GLY A 399 -11.79 14.83 24.97
C GLY A 399 -12.75 13.75 24.52
N TYR A 400 -13.02 13.65 23.21
CA TYR A 400 -13.82 12.56 22.65
C TYR A 400 -13.21 11.18 22.88
N ALA A 401 -11.89 11.04 22.75
CA ALA A 401 -11.20 9.77 22.96
C ALA A 401 -11.30 9.33 24.43
N ASN A 402 -11.11 10.27 25.37
CA ASN A 402 -11.29 10.05 26.81
C ASN A 402 -12.74 9.62 27.12
N ASP A 403 -13.72 10.41 26.67
CA ASP A 403 -15.15 10.12 26.84
C ASP A 403 -15.55 8.74 26.31
N LEU A 404 -14.99 8.34 25.16
CA LEU A 404 -15.30 7.06 24.53
C LEU A 404 -14.78 5.89 25.38
N ILE A 405 -13.58 6.01 25.95
CA ILE A 405 -13.00 5.00 26.83
C ILE A 405 -13.75 4.99 28.18
N ASP A 406 -14.03 6.15 28.76
CA ASP A 406 -14.71 6.26 30.06
C ASP A 406 -16.13 5.69 29.99
N LYS A 407 -16.90 6.02 28.95
CA LYS A 407 -18.24 5.43 28.74
C LYS A 407 -18.18 3.91 28.61
N PHE A 408 -17.15 3.39 27.95
CA PHE A 408 -16.98 1.94 27.82
C PHE A 408 -16.64 1.29 29.18
N VAL A 409 -15.73 1.89 29.95
CA VAL A 409 -15.35 1.44 31.30
C VAL A 409 -16.55 1.46 32.25
N ASN A 410 -17.42 2.46 32.13
CA ASN A 410 -18.62 2.64 32.96
C ASN A 410 -19.84 1.83 32.48
N GLY A 411 -19.64 0.79 31.65
CA GLY A 411 -20.70 -0.16 31.28
C GLY A 411 -21.40 0.12 29.94
N GLY A 412 -21.05 1.16 29.21
CA GLY A 412 -21.53 1.47 27.86
C GLY A 412 -20.93 0.56 26.78
N THR A 413 -20.92 -0.76 27.00
CA THR A 413 -20.19 -1.73 26.17
C THR A 413 -21.00 -2.28 25.01
N SER A 414 -22.33 -2.18 25.06
CA SER A 414 -23.23 -2.76 24.08
C SER A 414 -23.03 -2.20 22.66
N LYS A 415 -23.47 -2.93 21.63
CA LYS A 415 -23.43 -2.51 20.22
C LYS A 415 -24.13 -1.17 19.95
N SER A 416 -25.15 -0.81 20.73
CA SER A 416 -25.83 0.49 20.63
C SER A 416 -24.97 1.63 21.20
N SER A 417 -24.27 1.39 22.30
CA SER A 417 -23.43 2.38 22.99
C SER A 417 -22.05 2.54 22.34
N CYS A 418 -21.46 1.42 21.94
CA CYS A 418 -20.15 1.32 21.28
C CYS A 418 -20.26 0.48 20.00
N PRO A 419 -20.66 1.07 18.86
CA PRO A 419 -20.87 0.31 17.63
C PRO A 419 -19.63 -0.39 17.09
N ASN A 420 -18.44 0.16 17.32
CA ASN A 420 -17.17 -0.41 16.87
C ASN A 420 -16.16 -0.50 18.02
N LEU A 421 -15.85 -1.72 18.46
CA LEU A 421 -14.89 -1.97 19.55
C LEU A 421 -13.46 -1.55 19.19
N ASN A 422 -13.09 -1.63 17.91
CA ASN A 422 -11.75 -1.24 17.46
C ASN A 422 -11.49 0.25 17.65
N HIS A 423 -12.55 1.07 17.66
CA HIS A 423 -12.42 2.50 17.94
C HIS A 423 -11.92 2.77 19.36
N ILE A 424 -12.10 1.86 20.32
CA ILE A 424 -11.55 1.99 21.69
C ILE A 424 -10.02 1.92 21.65
N LEU A 425 -9.45 0.94 20.93
CA LEU A 425 -7.99 0.82 20.80
C LEU A 425 -7.40 1.96 19.98
N ILE A 426 -8.09 2.44 18.94
CA ILE A 426 -7.69 3.62 18.18
C ILE A 426 -7.76 4.88 19.05
N ALA A 427 -8.83 5.08 19.84
CA ALA A 427 -8.94 6.18 20.80
C ALA A 427 -7.80 6.19 21.80
N SER A 428 -7.40 5.00 22.27
CA SER A 428 -6.31 4.85 23.23
C SER A 428 -4.93 5.26 22.70
N LEU A 429 -4.79 5.50 21.39
CA LEU A 429 -3.57 6.07 20.80
C LEU A 429 -3.39 7.54 21.20
N ILE A 430 -4.50 8.27 21.36
CA ILE A 430 -4.48 9.71 21.66
C ILE A 430 -5.01 10.05 23.06
N SER A 431 -5.87 9.21 23.64
CA SER A 431 -6.50 9.43 24.95
C SER A 431 -5.52 9.49 26.12
N ASP A 432 -5.78 10.38 27.09
CA ASP A 432 -5.07 10.47 28.36
C ASP A 432 -5.47 9.35 29.34
N VAL A 433 -6.61 8.71 29.10
CA VAL A 433 -7.12 7.59 29.89
C VAL A 433 -6.44 6.30 29.44
N GLU A 434 -5.77 5.62 30.37
CA GLU A 434 -5.14 4.34 30.08
C GLU A 434 -6.18 3.21 30.01
N VAL A 435 -6.09 2.40 28.96
CA VAL A 435 -6.90 1.18 28.83
C VAL A 435 -6.36 0.12 29.77
N SER A 436 -7.04 -0.03 30.91
CA SER A 436 -6.71 -1.02 31.94
C SER A 436 -6.84 -2.46 31.47
N TYR A 437 -6.27 -3.40 32.23
CA TYR A 437 -6.48 -4.85 32.02
C TYR A 437 -7.97 -5.21 32.00
N LYS A 438 -8.75 -4.67 32.95
CA LYS A 438 -10.19 -4.93 33.06
C LYS A 438 -10.94 -4.44 31.82
N THR A 439 -10.56 -3.28 31.30
CA THR A 439 -11.14 -2.72 30.06
C THR A 439 -10.87 -3.66 28.87
N MET A 440 -9.65 -4.19 28.74
CA MET A 440 -9.31 -5.16 27.69
C MET A 440 -10.11 -6.46 27.81
N GLU A 441 -10.28 -6.97 29.03
CA GLU A 441 -11.09 -8.16 29.30
C GLU A 441 -12.57 -7.93 28.92
N THR A 442 -13.13 -6.77 29.26
CA THR A 442 -14.48 -6.37 28.84
C THR A 442 -14.61 -6.24 27.32
N MET A 443 -13.60 -5.69 26.64
CA MET A 443 -13.57 -5.61 25.18
C MET A 443 -13.57 -7.00 24.54
N ILE A 444 -12.80 -7.95 25.08
CA ILE A 444 -12.74 -9.32 24.56
C ILE A 444 -14.04 -10.05 24.84
N LYS A 445 -14.62 -9.93 26.04
CA LYS A 445 -15.95 -10.48 26.34
C LYS A 445 -16.96 -10.00 25.32
N GLU A 446 -17.07 -8.69 25.14
CA GLU A 446 -18.03 -8.09 24.22
C GLU A 446 -17.75 -8.47 22.75
N ALA A 447 -16.47 -8.64 22.35
CA ALA A 447 -16.13 -9.12 21.02
C ALA A 447 -16.59 -10.56 20.78
N ILE A 448 -16.38 -11.45 21.76
CA ILE A 448 -16.85 -12.84 21.71
C ILE A 448 -18.38 -12.87 21.66
N THR A 449 -19.05 -12.16 22.58
CA THR A 449 -20.52 -12.06 22.65
C THR A 449 -21.11 -11.59 21.32
N ARG A 450 -20.56 -10.53 20.70
CA ARG A 450 -21.05 -10.03 19.40
C ARG A 450 -20.84 -11.02 18.25
N ASN A 451 -19.81 -11.86 18.33
CA ASN A 451 -19.50 -12.83 17.29
C ASN A 451 -20.33 -14.12 17.40
N VAL A 452 -21.04 -14.34 18.52
CA VAL A 452 -21.85 -15.56 18.73
C VAL A 452 -22.80 -15.83 17.56
N VAL A 453 -23.47 -14.81 17.01
CA VAL A 453 -24.43 -15.01 15.91
C VAL A 453 -23.78 -15.61 14.66
N TRP A 454 -22.56 -15.17 14.33
CA TRP A 454 -21.80 -15.69 13.19
C TRP A 454 -21.18 -17.05 13.53
N MET A 455 -20.69 -17.19 14.76
CA MET A 455 -20.11 -18.44 15.24
C MET A 455 -21.14 -19.57 15.24
N LEU A 456 -22.39 -19.33 15.65
CA LEU A 456 -23.47 -20.33 15.57
C LEU A 456 -23.95 -20.57 14.12
N GLY A 457 -23.81 -19.59 13.23
CA GLY A 457 -24.05 -19.77 11.80
C GLY A 457 -23.02 -20.67 11.12
N GLU A 458 -21.75 -20.61 11.54
CA GLU A 458 -20.66 -21.45 11.01
C GLU A 458 -20.54 -22.80 11.74
N GLN A 459 -20.80 -22.82 13.06
CA GLN A 459 -20.67 -23.98 13.94
C GLN A 459 -21.92 -24.13 14.83
N PRO A 460 -23.07 -24.57 14.27
CA PRO A 460 -24.32 -24.69 15.02
C PRO A 460 -24.24 -25.60 16.26
N GLY A 461 -23.36 -26.61 16.27
CA GLY A 461 -23.16 -27.51 17.41
C GLY A 461 -22.70 -26.82 18.71
N LEU A 462 -22.17 -25.60 18.62
CA LEU A 462 -21.83 -24.77 19.79
C LEU A 462 -23.04 -24.21 20.54
N SER A 463 -24.23 -24.28 19.93
CA SER A 463 -25.50 -23.89 20.56
C SER A 463 -25.96 -24.88 21.63
N TYR A 464 -25.45 -26.11 21.60
CA TYR A 464 -25.65 -27.07 22.68
C TYR A 464 -24.84 -26.62 23.90
N ILE A 465 -25.44 -26.58 25.08
CA ILE A 465 -24.76 -26.21 26.33
C ILE A 465 -24.42 -27.49 27.09
N GLU A 466 -23.24 -28.04 26.84
CA GLU A 466 -22.78 -29.29 27.46
C GLU A 466 -22.56 -29.16 28.99
N PRO A 467 -22.81 -30.22 29.78
CA PRO A 467 -22.67 -30.19 31.24
C PRO A 467 -21.22 -30.35 31.72
N SER A 468 -20.31 -30.83 30.86
CA SER A 468 -18.88 -31.03 31.16
C SER A 468 -18.26 -29.78 31.77
N GLU A 469 -17.36 -29.91 32.73
CA GLU A 469 -16.67 -28.75 33.30
C GLU A 469 -15.76 -28.07 32.25
N VAL A 470 -15.11 -28.88 31.40
CA VAL A 470 -14.22 -28.44 30.32
C VAL A 470 -14.73 -28.99 28.99
N SER A 471 -14.79 -28.16 27.94
CA SER A 471 -15.12 -28.61 26.59
C SER A 471 -14.08 -28.12 25.58
N GLN A 472 -13.19 -29.02 25.14
CA GLN A 472 -12.15 -28.69 24.16
C GLN A 472 -12.75 -28.26 22.82
N TYR A 473 -13.78 -28.95 22.34
CA TYR A 473 -14.48 -28.53 21.13
C TYR A 473 -15.03 -27.10 21.26
N ARG A 474 -15.59 -26.69 22.42
CA ARG A 474 -16.06 -25.31 22.59
C ARG A 474 -14.93 -24.30 22.50
N LEU A 475 -13.81 -24.58 23.16
CA LEU A 475 -12.61 -23.75 23.16
C LEU A 475 -12.06 -23.59 21.73
N GLU A 476 -11.92 -24.69 21.00
CA GLU A 476 -11.38 -24.70 19.65
C GLU A 476 -12.35 -24.06 18.64
N LYS A 477 -13.58 -24.56 18.53
CA LYS A 477 -14.54 -24.10 17.52
C LYS A 477 -14.98 -22.66 17.71
N THR A 478 -15.09 -22.19 18.95
CA THR A 478 -15.35 -20.76 19.20
C THR A 478 -14.17 -19.90 18.74
N PHE A 479 -12.93 -20.37 18.94
CA PHE A 479 -11.76 -19.66 18.45
C PHE A 479 -11.73 -19.61 16.92
N GLU A 480 -11.91 -20.78 16.28
CA GLU A 480 -11.92 -20.94 14.82
C GLU A 480 -12.92 -20.02 14.15
N ALA A 481 -14.15 -19.99 14.65
CA ALA A 481 -15.22 -19.19 14.09
C ALA A 481 -14.95 -17.67 14.19
N SER A 482 -14.04 -17.19 15.04
CA SER A 482 -13.83 -15.75 15.30
C SER A 482 -12.41 -15.25 15.03
N LYS A 483 -11.57 -16.05 14.35
CA LYS A 483 -10.16 -15.75 14.04
C LYS A 483 -9.91 -14.31 13.56
N THR A 484 -10.64 -13.85 12.54
CA THR A 484 -10.47 -12.49 11.97
C THR A 484 -10.61 -11.38 13.02
N SER A 485 -11.59 -11.50 13.92
CA SER A 485 -11.84 -10.50 14.97
C SER A 485 -10.68 -10.45 15.96
N TYR A 486 -10.21 -11.62 16.40
CA TYR A 486 -9.08 -11.73 17.33
C TYR A 486 -7.76 -11.23 16.71
N ARG A 487 -7.53 -11.50 15.43
CA ARG A 487 -6.36 -10.99 14.69
C ARG A 487 -6.31 -9.47 14.66
N ILE A 488 -7.44 -8.81 14.41
CA ILE A 488 -7.55 -7.35 14.44
C ILE A 488 -7.25 -6.80 15.84
N LEU A 489 -7.82 -7.39 16.89
CA LEU A 489 -7.57 -6.96 18.28
C LEU A 489 -6.10 -7.10 18.67
N MET A 490 -5.46 -8.24 18.35
CA MET A 490 -4.04 -8.46 18.60
C MET A 490 -3.18 -7.45 17.85
N PHE A 491 -3.46 -7.21 16.57
CA PHE A 491 -2.72 -6.23 15.78
C PHE A 491 -2.84 -4.83 16.38
N LEU A 492 -4.06 -4.37 16.69
CA LEU A 492 -4.29 -3.05 17.29
C LEU A 492 -3.57 -2.89 18.64
N LYS A 493 -3.54 -3.96 19.46
CA LYS A 493 -2.79 -3.98 20.71
C LYS A 493 -1.28 -3.83 20.46
N ILE A 494 -0.71 -4.60 19.54
CA ILE A 494 0.73 -4.55 19.22
C ILE A 494 1.08 -3.20 18.59
N PHE A 495 0.28 -2.72 17.64
CA PHE A 495 0.44 -1.41 17.04
C PHE A 495 0.44 -0.30 18.09
N LYS A 496 -0.55 -0.27 18.99
CA LYS A 496 -0.61 0.70 20.10
C LYS A 496 0.72 0.75 20.84
N THR A 497 1.20 -0.39 21.30
CA THR A 497 2.45 -0.46 22.09
C THR A 497 3.68 -0.02 21.31
N THR A 498 3.68 -0.23 19.99
CA THR A 498 4.77 0.14 19.10
C THR A 498 4.74 1.63 18.74
N ALA A 499 3.55 2.19 18.54
CA ALA A 499 3.34 3.54 18.06
C ALA A 499 3.49 4.60 19.17
N ILE A 500 3.00 4.33 20.38
CA ILE A 500 2.97 5.32 21.48
C ILE A 500 4.04 5.11 22.56
N GLY A 501 4.74 3.97 22.52
CA GLY A 501 5.72 3.58 23.54
C GLY A 501 5.12 3.05 24.85
N LYS A 502 6.00 2.60 25.76
CA LYS A 502 5.67 2.20 27.13
C LYS A 502 6.71 2.81 28.11
N PRO A 503 6.32 3.72 29.03
CA PRO A 503 5.01 4.36 29.16
C PRO A 503 4.64 5.19 27.90
N LYS A 504 3.35 5.56 27.77
CA LYS A 504 2.87 6.38 26.65
C LYS A 504 3.63 7.70 26.62
N LYS A 505 4.20 8.05 25.47
CA LYS A 505 4.82 9.36 25.25
C LYS A 505 3.74 10.46 25.10
N PRO A 506 4.01 11.71 25.53
CA PRO A 506 3.12 12.84 25.27
C PRO A 506 2.82 13.02 23.77
N LEU A 507 1.60 13.48 23.44
CA LEU A 507 1.18 13.66 22.04
C LEU A 507 2.11 14.60 21.26
N SER A 508 2.55 15.69 21.88
CA SER A 508 3.50 16.64 21.28
C SER A 508 4.83 15.97 20.93
N GLN A 509 5.34 15.09 21.81
CA GLN A 509 6.55 14.31 21.52
C GLN A 509 6.31 13.34 20.35
N LEU A 510 5.18 12.64 20.34
CA LEU A 510 4.84 11.71 19.25
C LEU A 510 4.72 12.41 17.90
N ALA A 511 4.09 13.59 17.86
CA ALA A 511 4.00 14.42 16.67
C ALA A 511 5.38 14.87 16.20
N ASN A 512 6.22 15.40 17.10
CA ASN A 512 7.56 15.85 16.76
C ASN A 512 8.43 14.70 16.21
N GLU A 513 8.34 13.51 16.80
CA GLU A 513 9.01 12.31 16.31
C GLU A 513 8.47 11.87 14.94
N ALA A 514 7.16 11.98 14.71
CA ALA A 514 6.53 11.65 13.43
C ALA A 514 6.93 12.65 12.33
N PHE A 515 6.94 13.97 12.60
CA PHE A 515 7.41 14.99 11.67
C PHE A 515 8.88 14.81 11.30
N LYS A 516 9.75 14.51 12.27
CA LYS A 516 11.17 14.20 12.02
C LYS A 516 11.38 13.04 11.06
N ARG A 517 10.47 12.05 11.10
CA ARG A 517 10.48 10.84 10.25
C ARG A 517 9.56 10.98 9.04
N HIS A 518 9.03 12.17 8.80
CA HIS A 518 8.10 12.44 7.73
C HIS A 518 6.85 11.55 7.66
N GLY A 519 6.26 11.25 8.82
CA GLY A 519 5.12 10.35 8.97
C GLY A 519 5.45 8.86 8.83
N ALA A 520 6.72 8.49 8.63
CA ALA A 520 7.14 7.09 8.62
C ALA A 520 6.84 6.40 9.97
N PRO A 521 6.89 5.07 10.04
CA PRO A 521 7.04 4.31 11.28
C PRO A 521 8.40 4.53 11.98
N PRO A 522 8.52 4.24 13.30
CA PRO A 522 9.82 4.12 13.95
C PRO A 522 10.72 3.11 13.22
N ARG A 523 12.05 3.30 13.29
CA ARG A 523 12.99 2.43 12.56
C ARG A 523 12.79 0.96 12.94
N GLY A 524 12.71 0.10 11.92
CA GLY A 524 12.46 -1.33 12.07
C GLY A 524 11.03 -1.71 12.49
N SER A 525 10.18 -0.75 12.86
CA SER A 525 8.85 -1.07 13.37
C SER A 525 7.87 -1.47 12.26
N ALA A 526 8.07 -1.00 11.03
CA ALA A 526 7.29 -1.44 9.87
C ALA A 526 7.43 -2.95 9.66
N ARG A 527 8.67 -3.42 9.51
CA ARG A 527 9.03 -4.83 9.43
C ARG A 527 8.55 -5.63 10.63
N TYR A 528 8.79 -5.13 11.83
CA TYR A 528 8.34 -5.77 13.07
C TYR A 528 6.81 -6.00 13.08
N LEU A 529 6.02 -4.99 12.71
CA LEU A 529 4.55 -5.11 12.65
C LEU A 529 4.09 -6.01 11.50
N ALA A 530 4.74 -5.96 10.35
CA ALA A 530 4.45 -6.85 9.23
C ALA A 530 4.71 -8.32 9.59
N ASP A 531 5.81 -8.61 10.29
CA ASP A 531 6.13 -9.94 10.80
C ASP A 531 5.15 -10.38 11.90
N TRP A 532 4.71 -9.46 12.75
CA TRP A 532 3.64 -9.74 13.72
C TRP A 532 2.33 -10.10 13.05
N THR A 533 1.96 -9.44 11.95
CA THR A 533 0.76 -9.84 11.22
C THR A 533 0.85 -11.29 10.76
N LYS A 534 2.00 -11.74 10.23
CA LYS A 534 2.21 -13.16 9.87
C LYS A 534 2.07 -14.09 11.09
N ARG A 535 2.68 -13.73 12.23
CA ARG A 535 2.59 -14.53 13.47
C ARG A 535 1.17 -14.64 14.00
N ILE A 536 0.42 -13.54 13.97
CA ILE A 536 -0.98 -13.48 14.41
C ILE A 536 -1.87 -14.42 13.60
N HIS A 537 -1.55 -14.67 12.32
CA HIS A 537 -2.30 -15.62 11.50
C HIS A 537 -2.13 -17.09 11.93
N LEU A 538 -1.01 -17.41 12.60
CA LEU A 538 -0.69 -18.75 13.11
C LEU A 538 -1.34 -19.04 14.47
N ILE A 539 -1.86 -18.02 15.16
CA ILE A 539 -2.49 -18.20 16.47
C ILE A 539 -3.87 -18.85 16.27
N ALA A 540 -4.07 -20.00 16.92
CA ALA A 540 -5.27 -20.83 16.80
C ALA A 540 -5.92 -21.18 18.14
N SER A 541 -5.41 -20.63 19.26
CA SER A 541 -5.87 -20.97 20.61
C SER A 541 -6.10 -19.72 21.47
N PHE A 542 -7.03 -19.81 22.43
CA PHE A 542 -7.26 -18.75 23.40
C PHE A 542 -6.07 -18.47 24.33
N PRO A 543 -5.33 -19.48 24.85
CA PRO A 543 -4.13 -19.23 25.65
C PRO A 543 -3.08 -18.40 24.92
N ASP A 544 -2.80 -18.69 23.65
CA ASP A 544 -1.84 -17.92 22.85
C ASP A 544 -2.36 -16.51 22.52
N PHE A 545 -3.66 -16.39 22.22
CA PHE A 545 -4.32 -15.10 22.06
C PHE A 545 -4.19 -14.22 23.32
N PHE A 546 -4.49 -14.76 24.50
CA PHE A 546 -4.37 -14.05 25.76
C PHE A 546 -2.94 -13.61 26.04
N ARG A 547 -1.95 -14.48 25.76
CA ARG A 547 -0.53 -14.12 25.88
C ARG A 547 -0.19 -12.86 25.07
N VAL A 548 -0.67 -12.76 23.82
CA VAL A 548 -0.45 -11.58 22.96
C VAL A 548 -1.20 -10.36 23.48
N MET A 549 -2.42 -10.55 23.99
CA MET A 549 -3.23 -9.47 24.57
C MET A 549 -2.66 -8.95 25.91
N GLY A 550 -1.65 -9.62 26.47
CA GLY A 550 -1.10 -9.32 27.79
C GLY A 550 -2.04 -9.75 28.91
N MET A 551 -2.81 -10.79 28.66
CA MET A 551 -3.73 -11.42 29.60
C MET A 551 -3.13 -12.69 30.18
N GLY A 552 -3.38 -12.93 31.47
CA GLY A 552 -2.92 -14.16 32.13
C GLY A 552 -3.62 -15.39 31.55
N VAL A 553 -2.93 -16.54 31.57
CA VAL A 553 -3.55 -17.82 31.21
C VAL A 553 -4.67 -18.11 32.21
N ARG A 554 -5.84 -18.48 31.69
CA ARG A 554 -7.00 -18.88 32.49
C ARG A 554 -7.14 -20.40 32.45
N GLN A 555 -7.75 -20.99 33.46
CA GLN A 555 -8.08 -22.41 33.45
C GLN A 555 -9.17 -22.69 32.39
N ASP A 556 -9.05 -23.82 31.72
CA ASP A 556 -9.96 -24.22 30.64
C ASP A 556 -11.41 -24.35 31.13
N SER A 557 -11.63 -24.76 32.39
CA SER A 557 -12.96 -24.87 33.00
C SER A 557 -13.64 -23.51 33.13
N TRP A 558 -12.92 -22.54 33.70
CA TRP A 558 -13.39 -21.17 33.81
C TRP A 558 -13.74 -20.59 32.44
N PHE A 559 -12.86 -20.80 31.44
CA PHE A 559 -13.08 -20.21 30.12
C PHE A 559 -14.18 -20.91 29.33
N THR A 560 -14.33 -22.23 29.49
CA THR A 560 -15.48 -22.97 28.94
C THR A 560 -16.79 -22.38 29.47
N ASN A 561 -16.89 -22.15 30.79
CA ASN A 561 -18.08 -21.51 31.36
C ASN A 561 -18.27 -20.07 30.85
N PHE A 562 -17.20 -19.29 30.76
CA PHE A 562 -17.25 -17.92 30.21
C PHE A 562 -17.77 -17.88 28.77
N LEU A 563 -17.41 -18.86 27.92
CA LEU A 563 -17.92 -18.96 26.56
C LEU A 563 -19.41 -19.33 26.52
N ARG A 564 -19.91 -20.14 27.46
CA ARG A 564 -21.35 -20.42 27.62
C ARG A 564 -22.11 -19.16 28.03
N GLU A 565 -21.58 -18.42 29.00
CA GLU A 565 -22.14 -17.12 29.40
C GLU A 565 -22.22 -16.15 28.23
N CYS A 566 -21.20 -16.10 27.36
CA CYS A 566 -21.22 -15.24 26.18
C CYS A 566 -22.37 -15.57 25.22
N ILE A 567 -22.80 -16.84 25.13
CA ILE A 567 -23.96 -17.22 24.32
C ILE A 567 -25.25 -16.67 24.95
N ASN A 568 -25.42 -16.84 26.26
CA ASN A 568 -26.57 -16.31 27.00
C ASN A 568 -26.62 -14.78 26.90
N ASP A 569 -25.51 -14.09 27.19
CA ASP A 569 -25.37 -12.64 27.08
C ASP A 569 -25.70 -12.14 25.66
N SER A 570 -25.33 -12.91 24.61
CA SER A 570 -25.62 -12.56 23.23
C SER A 570 -27.12 -12.59 22.94
N ILE A 571 -27.83 -13.58 23.48
CA ILE A 571 -29.28 -13.72 23.34
C ILE A 571 -30.00 -12.64 24.15
N GLU A 572 -29.59 -12.41 25.41
CA GLU A 572 -30.17 -11.38 26.28
C GLU A 572 -30.01 -9.97 25.70
N LYS A 573 -28.84 -9.67 25.12
CA LYS A 573 -28.58 -8.40 24.42
C LYS A 573 -29.25 -8.32 23.04
N GLY A 574 -29.87 -9.40 22.57
CA GLY A 574 -30.54 -9.48 21.27
C GLY A 574 -29.58 -9.49 20.07
N TYR A 575 -28.31 -9.83 20.26
CA TYR A 575 -27.35 -10.01 19.16
C TYR A 575 -27.57 -11.33 18.43
N SER A 576 -28.00 -12.35 19.16
CA SER A 576 -28.39 -13.66 18.62
C SER A 576 -29.83 -13.97 18.99
N LYS A 577 -30.41 -14.93 18.27
CA LYS A 577 -31.60 -15.68 18.70
C LYS A 577 -31.24 -17.17 18.64
N MET A 578 -31.98 -17.99 19.38
CA MET A 578 -31.83 -19.45 19.37
C MET A 578 -32.98 -20.08 18.57
N PRO A 579 -32.80 -20.38 17.27
CA PRO A 579 -33.86 -20.92 16.41
C PRO A 579 -34.05 -22.44 16.55
N ILE A 580 -33.18 -23.13 17.28
CA ILE A 580 -33.19 -24.58 17.47
C ILE A 580 -33.23 -24.96 18.95
N THR A 581 -33.80 -26.12 19.27
CA THR A 581 -33.87 -26.62 20.65
C THR A 581 -32.56 -27.24 21.11
N GLN A 582 -32.35 -27.42 22.42
CA GLN A 582 -31.15 -28.11 22.93
C GLN A 582 -31.04 -29.56 22.44
N SER A 583 -32.16 -30.28 22.23
CA SER A 583 -32.17 -31.61 21.60
C SER A 583 -31.67 -31.60 20.15
N GLN A 584 -32.06 -30.57 19.38
CA GLN A 584 -31.58 -30.39 18.01
C GLN A 584 -30.11 -29.97 17.98
N ALA A 585 -29.70 -29.10 18.91
CA ALA A 585 -28.31 -28.68 19.07
C ALA A 585 -27.41 -29.86 19.47
N LEU A 586 -27.88 -30.73 20.37
CA LEU A 586 -27.19 -31.96 20.78
C LEU A 586 -26.95 -32.88 19.58
N TYR A 587 -27.97 -33.08 18.74
CA TYR A 587 -27.82 -33.87 17.51
C TYR A 587 -26.72 -33.29 16.62
N LEU A 588 -26.74 -31.96 16.37
CA LEU A 588 -25.71 -31.30 15.57
C LEU A 588 -24.32 -31.40 16.21
N ARG A 589 -24.22 -31.33 17.54
CA ARG A 589 -22.96 -31.51 18.26
C ARG A 589 -22.41 -32.93 18.11
N GLN A 590 -23.27 -33.94 18.20
CA GLN A 590 -22.89 -35.35 18.07
C GLN A 590 -22.42 -35.73 16.66
N LEU A 591 -22.71 -34.93 15.63
CA LEU A 591 -22.15 -35.11 14.29
C LEU A 591 -20.63 -34.88 14.28
N ASP A 592 -20.13 -33.95 15.10
CA ASP A 592 -18.71 -33.64 15.19
C ASP A 592 -18.02 -34.32 16.39
N GLU A 593 -18.70 -34.42 17.54
CA GLU A 593 -18.18 -34.98 18.81
C GLU A 593 -19.19 -35.99 19.36
N ARG A 594 -19.05 -37.27 18.96
CA ARG A 594 -20.03 -38.33 19.26
C ARG A 594 -20.18 -38.64 20.74
N ASP A 595 -19.12 -38.41 21.51
CA ASP A 595 -18.96 -38.72 22.93
C ASP A 595 -19.17 -37.50 23.84
N VAL A 596 -19.79 -36.42 23.33
CA VAL A 596 -20.14 -35.25 24.14
C VAL A 596 -21.03 -35.66 25.33
N ASP A 597 -20.74 -35.12 26.51
CA ASP A 597 -21.58 -35.35 27.69
C ASP A 597 -22.99 -34.79 27.45
N VAL A 598 -23.99 -35.53 27.93
CA VAL A 598 -25.40 -35.24 27.71
C VAL A 598 -26.05 -34.84 29.03
N VAL A 599 -26.83 -33.76 29.01
CA VAL A 599 -27.69 -33.34 30.13
C VAL A 599 -28.72 -34.44 30.39
N ASP A 600 -28.95 -34.76 31.68
CA ASP A 600 -29.92 -35.77 32.09
C ASP A 600 -31.28 -35.60 31.38
N ASP A 601 -31.84 -36.73 30.92
CA ASP A 601 -33.11 -36.83 30.20
C ASP A 601 -33.19 -36.13 28.81
N LEU A 602 -32.10 -35.55 28.31
CA LEU A 602 -32.08 -34.92 26.98
C LEU A 602 -31.75 -35.93 25.88
N GLN A 603 -32.65 -36.09 24.91
CA GLN A 603 -32.44 -36.95 23.74
C GLN A 603 -32.17 -36.13 22.47
N PRO A 604 -31.27 -36.58 21.57
CA PRO A 604 -31.00 -35.89 20.32
C PRO A 604 -32.19 -35.98 19.36
N ILE A 605 -32.56 -34.84 18.77
CA ILE A 605 -33.61 -34.76 17.75
C ILE A 605 -32.95 -34.38 16.43
N CYS A 606 -33.13 -35.23 15.42
CA CYS A 606 -32.58 -34.99 14.08
C CYS A 606 -33.02 -33.61 13.55
N THR A 607 -32.07 -32.84 13.06
CA THR A 607 -32.29 -31.57 12.39
C THR A 607 -31.28 -31.41 11.27
N ASP A 608 -31.67 -30.71 10.21
CA ASP A 608 -30.79 -30.50 9.06
C ASP A 608 -29.79 -29.37 9.35
N MET A 609 -28.49 -29.67 9.19
CA MET A 609 -27.40 -28.73 9.45
C MET A 609 -27.51 -27.49 8.55
N SER A 610 -27.87 -27.67 7.28
CA SER A 610 -27.98 -26.56 6.33
C SER A 610 -29.11 -25.59 6.70
N THR A 611 -30.22 -26.13 7.20
CA THR A 611 -31.37 -25.38 7.69
C THR A 611 -31.01 -24.61 8.97
N ALA A 612 -30.33 -25.23 9.93
CA ALA A 612 -29.87 -24.56 11.14
C ALA A 612 -28.90 -23.41 10.83
N MET A 613 -27.91 -23.64 9.97
CA MET A 613 -26.98 -22.60 9.51
C MET A 613 -27.72 -21.44 8.82
N SER A 614 -28.69 -21.74 7.96
CA SER A 614 -29.50 -20.72 7.28
C SER A 614 -30.26 -19.85 8.26
N LEU A 615 -30.90 -20.44 9.28
CA LEU A 615 -31.65 -19.70 10.30
C LEU A 615 -30.74 -18.76 11.10
N PHE A 616 -29.57 -19.24 11.54
CA PHE A 616 -28.60 -18.39 12.23
C PHE A 616 -28.05 -17.28 11.33
N HIS A 617 -27.77 -17.56 10.05
CA HIS A 617 -27.34 -16.54 9.09
C HIS A 617 -28.44 -15.52 8.77
N GLU A 618 -29.70 -15.94 8.66
CA GLU A 618 -30.84 -15.02 8.53
C GLU A 618 -30.94 -14.10 9.74
N ILE A 619 -30.74 -14.62 10.95
CA ILE A 619 -30.69 -13.81 12.17
C ILE A 619 -29.49 -12.85 12.13
N ALA A 620 -28.31 -13.31 11.69
CA ALA A 620 -27.11 -12.47 11.54
C ALA A 620 -27.32 -11.34 10.52
N ASN A 621 -28.03 -11.62 9.42
CA ASN A 621 -28.31 -10.66 8.37
C ASN A 621 -29.46 -9.70 8.74
N ASN A 622 -30.45 -10.15 9.51
CA ASN A 622 -31.55 -9.30 10.00
C ASN A 622 -31.14 -8.42 11.19
N SER A 623 -30.15 -8.83 11.99
CA SER A 623 -29.53 -8.02 13.04
C SER A 623 -28.52 -6.99 12.52
N ASN A 624 -28.32 -6.93 11.19
CA ASN A 624 -27.33 -6.08 10.52
C ASN A 624 -27.82 -4.64 10.25
N GLY A 625 -28.50 -4.05 11.24
CA GLY A 625 -28.40 -2.62 11.49
C GLY A 625 -27.09 -2.33 12.22
N ASN A 626 -26.07 -1.80 11.52
CA ASN A 626 -24.78 -1.35 12.04
C ASN A 626 -23.74 -2.45 12.39
N GLY A 627 -22.85 -2.80 11.45
CA GLY A 627 -21.61 -3.51 11.80
C GLY A 627 -20.99 -4.27 10.64
N HIS A 628 -20.21 -3.60 9.79
CA HIS A 628 -19.43 -4.28 8.75
C HIS A 628 -18.20 -4.94 9.36
N GLY A 629 -18.25 -6.27 9.45
CA GLY A 629 -17.10 -7.09 9.86
C GLY A 629 -16.85 -8.30 8.98
N ARG A 630 -17.88 -8.92 8.38
CA ARG A 630 -17.71 -10.17 7.61
C ARG A 630 -18.80 -10.32 6.55
N GLY A 631 -18.60 -9.68 5.40
CA GLY A 631 -19.26 -10.07 4.15
C GLY A 631 -18.30 -10.96 3.37
N GLY A 632 -18.20 -12.23 3.76
CA GLY A 632 -17.62 -13.29 2.94
C GLY A 632 -18.78 -14.07 2.33
N THR A 633 -18.95 -13.99 1.02
CA THR A 633 -19.96 -14.75 0.30
C THR A 633 -19.70 -16.24 0.52
N VAL A 634 -20.56 -16.92 1.30
CA VAL A 634 -20.58 -18.38 1.35
C VAL A 634 -21.07 -18.86 -0.01
N VAL A 635 -20.13 -19.26 -0.86
CA VAL A 635 -20.45 -20.00 -2.09
C VAL A 635 -21.06 -21.32 -1.63
N ARG A 636 -22.35 -21.52 -1.92
CA ARG A 636 -23.04 -22.81 -1.78
C ARG A 636 -22.18 -23.86 -2.50
N ARG A 637 -21.65 -24.82 -1.74
CA ARG A 637 -21.13 -26.07 -2.30
C ARG A 637 -22.28 -26.94 -2.76
#